data_AF-A0A7H4N2T3-F1
#
_entry.id   AF-A0A7H4N2T3-F1
#
_cell.length_a   1.000
_cell.length_b   1.000
_cell.length_c   1.000
_cell.angle_alpha   90.00
_cell.angle_beta   90.00
_cell.angle_gamma   90.00
#
_symmetry.space_group_name_H-M   'P 1'
#
loop_
_entity.id
_entity.type
_entity.pdbx_description
1 polymer ?
#
loop_
_entity_poly.entity_id
_entity_poly.type
_entity_poly.pdbx_seq_one_letter_code
_entity_poly.pdbx_strand_id
1 'polypeptide(L)'
;MKVIEFAQSGLKPLIKFARRMGIEWHVLVDGDEAGKKYAATVRSLLNDDKMLERDHLTALPAMDMEHFMYRQGFDDVYHRVAQLPMNIPMNMRRVITKAIHRSSKPDLAIEVAMEAGRRGVDAIPALLKKMFSRVLWLARGRAD
;
A
#
# COMPACT_ATOMS: atom_id res chain seq x y z
N MET A 1 -9.87 -12.24 -6.42
CA MET A 1 -9.27 -10.93 -6.09
C MET A 1 -8.42 -10.47 -7.27
N LYS A 2 -8.56 -9.21 -7.68
CA LYS A 2 -7.72 -8.57 -8.72
C LYS A 2 -7.25 -7.21 -8.18
N VAL A 3 -6.01 -6.85 -8.44
CA VAL A 3 -5.44 -5.54 -8.07
C VAL A 3 -5.47 -4.66 -9.31
N ILE A 4 -5.89 -3.41 -9.16
CA ILE A 4 -6.00 -2.43 -10.25
C ILE A 4 -5.30 -1.16 -9.78
N GLU A 5 -4.33 -0.69 -10.57
CA GLU A 5 -3.77 0.65 -10.42
C GLU A 5 -4.73 1.67 -11.04
N PHE A 6 -5.06 2.72 -10.30
CA PHE A 6 -6.11 3.67 -10.70
C PHE A 6 -5.60 5.08 -11.03
N ALA A 7 -4.27 5.31 -10.97
CA ALA A 7 -3.68 6.63 -11.24
C ALA A 7 -4.04 7.15 -12.64
N GLN A 8 -4.22 6.26 -13.62
CA GLN A 8 -4.56 6.61 -15.00
C GLN A 8 -6.07 6.64 -15.30
N SER A 9 -6.90 5.86 -14.58
CA SER A 9 -8.35 5.75 -14.83
C SER A 9 -9.21 6.63 -13.93
N GLY A 10 -8.64 7.15 -12.83
CA GLY A 10 -9.36 7.87 -11.79
C GLY A 10 -10.11 6.95 -10.82
N LEU A 11 -10.09 7.29 -9.53
CA LEU A 11 -10.61 6.46 -8.45
C LEU A 11 -12.16 6.41 -8.40
N LYS A 12 -12.81 7.58 -8.52
CA LYS A 12 -14.27 7.71 -8.35
C LYS A 12 -15.07 6.90 -9.38
N PRO A 13 -14.72 6.87 -10.69
CA PRO A 13 -15.41 6.02 -11.67
C PRO A 13 -15.31 4.53 -11.34
N LEU A 14 -14.15 4.04 -10.91
CA LEU A 14 -13.95 2.63 -10.56
C LEU A 14 -14.81 2.21 -9.36
N ILE A 15 -14.85 3.02 -8.30
CA ILE A 15 -15.69 2.73 -7.13
C ILE A 15 -17.17 2.73 -7.51
N LYS A 16 -17.62 3.70 -8.32
CA LYS A 16 -19.01 3.74 -8.80
C LYS A 16 -19.36 2.51 -9.64
N PHE A 17 -18.45 2.06 -10.49
CA PHE A 17 -18.64 0.85 -11.28
C PHE A 17 -18.74 -0.38 -10.38
N ALA A 18 -17.78 -0.58 -9.47
CA ALA A 18 -17.77 -1.71 -8.54
C ALA A 18 -19.08 -1.80 -7.75
N ARG A 19 -19.55 -0.68 -7.18
CA ARG A 19 -20.83 -0.61 -6.46
C ARG A 19 -22.04 -0.97 -7.34
N ARG A 20 -22.09 -0.49 -8.59
CA ARG A 20 -23.20 -0.81 -9.51
C ARG A 20 -23.22 -2.27 -9.95
N MET A 21 -22.06 -2.90 -9.99
CA MET A 21 -21.90 -4.30 -10.39
C MET A 21 -21.97 -5.28 -9.21
N GLY A 22 -22.18 -4.80 -7.98
CA GLY A 22 -22.12 -5.63 -6.77
C GLY A 22 -20.74 -6.26 -6.54
N ILE A 23 -19.68 -5.60 -6.99
CA ILE A 23 -18.30 -6.07 -6.81
C ILE A 23 -17.73 -5.43 -5.56
N GLU A 24 -17.31 -6.29 -4.63
CA GLU A 24 -16.59 -5.88 -3.44
C GLU A 24 -15.24 -5.25 -3.76
N TRP A 25 -14.89 -4.19 -3.02
CA TRP A 25 -13.74 -3.36 -3.34
C TRP A 25 -13.03 -2.86 -2.07
N HIS A 26 -11.74 -2.59 -2.18
CA HIS A 26 -10.94 -1.96 -1.13
C HIS A 26 -9.89 -1.08 -1.78
N VAL A 27 -9.62 0.09 -1.21
CA VAL A 27 -8.65 1.04 -1.73
C VAL A 27 -7.47 1.14 -0.76
N LEU A 28 -6.28 0.90 -1.27
CA LEU A 28 -5.03 1.28 -0.62
C LEU A 28 -4.54 2.60 -1.22
N VAL A 29 -4.19 3.57 -0.38
CA VAL A 29 -3.63 4.86 -0.80
C VAL A 29 -2.34 5.16 -0.06
N ASP A 30 -1.45 5.89 -0.73
CA ASP A 30 -0.27 6.51 -0.12
C ASP A 30 -0.66 7.57 0.93
N GLY A 31 0.28 7.97 1.78
CA GLY A 31 0.05 8.99 2.82
C GLY A 31 0.49 10.40 2.41
N ASP A 32 0.90 10.59 1.16
CA ASP A 32 1.19 11.89 0.58
C ASP A 32 -0.08 12.72 0.32
N GLU A 33 0.08 13.93 -0.24
CA GLU A 33 -1.05 14.83 -0.50
C GLU A 33 -2.03 14.29 -1.55
N ALA A 34 -1.56 13.50 -2.53
CA ALA A 34 -2.43 12.87 -3.52
C ALA A 34 -3.26 11.75 -2.86
N GLY A 35 -2.61 10.88 -2.09
CA GLY A 35 -3.23 9.82 -1.32
C GLY A 35 -4.29 10.33 -0.33
N LYS A 36 -4.03 11.45 0.34
CA LYS A 36 -5.02 12.12 1.21
C LYS A 36 -6.27 12.58 0.44
N LYS A 37 -6.11 13.12 -0.77
CA LYS A 37 -7.26 13.51 -1.63
C LYS A 37 -8.05 12.29 -2.09
N TYR A 38 -7.39 11.19 -2.41
CA TYR A 38 -8.04 9.93 -2.73
C TYR A 38 -8.80 9.35 -1.53
N ALA A 39 -8.20 9.34 -0.34
CA ALA A 39 -8.87 8.95 0.89
C ALA A 39 -10.12 9.79 1.15
N ALA A 40 -10.04 11.11 0.99
CA ALA A 40 -11.20 12.00 1.14
C ALA A 40 -12.31 11.69 0.11
N THR A 41 -11.92 11.35 -1.13
CA THR A 41 -12.88 10.92 -2.16
C THR A 41 -13.60 9.63 -1.77
N VAL A 42 -12.88 8.64 -1.22
CA VAL A 42 -13.47 7.39 -0.73
C VAL A 42 -14.44 7.67 0.42
N ARG A 43 -14.03 8.44 1.43
CA ARG A 43 -14.88 8.83 2.56
C ARG A 43 -16.18 9.51 2.12
N SER A 44 -16.08 10.46 1.20
CA SER A 44 -17.24 11.14 0.64
C SER A 44 -18.19 10.17 -0.08
N LEU A 45 -17.68 9.16 -0.80
CA LEU A 45 -18.51 8.14 -1.45
C LEU A 45 -19.19 7.18 -0.46
N LEU A 46 -18.63 7.05 0.74
CA LEU A 46 -19.16 6.26 1.85
C LEU A 46 -20.01 7.11 2.81
N ASN A 47 -20.33 8.37 2.46
CA ASN A 47 -21.07 9.31 3.32
C ASN A 47 -20.44 9.46 4.72
N ASP A 48 -19.11 9.41 4.80
CA ASP A 48 -18.33 9.48 6.05
C ASP A 48 -18.66 8.39 7.09
N ASP A 49 -19.26 7.29 6.66
CA ASP A 49 -19.50 6.11 7.50
C ASP A 49 -18.16 5.47 7.92
N LYS A 50 -17.89 5.51 9.22
CA LYS A 50 -16.63 5.02 9.81
C LYS A 50 -16.52 3.50 9.84
N MET A 51 -17.64 2.79 9.81
CA MET A 51 -17.63 1.34 9.73
C MET A 51 -17.23 0.93 8.31
N LEU A 52 -17.91 1.48 7.29
CA LEU A 52 -17.59 1.23 5.88
C LEU A 52 -16.18 1.72 5.51
N GLU A 53 -15.72 2.86 6.05
CA GLU A 53 -14.37 3.37 5.81
C GLU A 53 -13.32 2.33 6.22
N ARG A 54 -13.50 1.66 7.37
CA ARG A 54 -12.55 0.64 7.85
C ARG A 54 -12.44 -0.54 6.90
N ASP A 55 -13.53 -0.89 6.24
CA ASP A 55 -13.60 -2.06 5.37
C ASP A 55 -13.16 -1.75 3.95
N HIS A 56 -13.28 -0.51 3.48
CA HIS A 56 -13.00 -0.11 2.11
C HIS A 56 -11.76 0.77 1.91
N LEU A 57 -11.12 1.25 2.97
CA LEU A 57 -9.96 2.16 2.87
C LEU A 57 -8.81 1.78 3.81
N THR A 58 -7.62 1.68 3.24
CA THR A 58 -6.35 1.68 3.98
C THR A 58 -5.49 2.83 3.46
N ALA A 59 -5.15 3.78 4.33
CA ALA A 59 -4.17 4.83 4.02
C ALA A 59 -2.85 4.52 4.72
N LEU A 60 -1.73 4.60 3.99
CA LEU A 60 -0.42 4.34 4.56
C LEU A 60 -0.03 5.44 5.57
N PRO A 61 0.51 5.08 6.75
CA PRO A 61 1.08 6.03 7.71
C PRO A 61 2.51 6.44 7.33
N ALA A 62 2.77 6.61 6.03
CA ALA A 62 4.05 7.02 5.46
C ALA A 62 3.80 7.72 4.14
N MET A 63 4.82 8.39 3.60
CA MET A 63 4.72 9.13 2.33
C MET A 63 4.21 8.23 1.20
N ASP A 64 4.76 7.04 1.09
CA ASP A 64 4.45 6.03 0.08
C ASP A 64 4.77 4.63 0.61
N MET A 65 4.58 3.61 -0.22
CA MET A 65 4.89 2.21 0.10
C MET A 65 6.37 1.98 0.46
N GLU A 66 7.30 2.62 -0.23
CA GLU A 66 8.74 2.43 0.03
C GLU A 66 9.13 2.95 1.41
N HIS A 67 8.70 4.18 1.75
CA HIS A 67 8.92 4.75 3.07
C HIS A 67 8.22 3.93 4.16
N PHE A 68 7.04 3.37 3.86
CA PHE A 68 6.35 2.47 4.79
C PHE A 68 7.18 1.22 5.04
N MET A 69 7.52 0.46 3.99
CA MET A 69 8.24 -0.80 4.13
C MET A 69 9.62 -0.63 4.74
N TYR A 70 10.36 0.44 4.39
CA TYR A 70 11.64 0.77 5.04
C TYR A 70 11.48 0.86 6.56
N ARG A 71 10.45 1.56 7.06
CA ARG A 71 10.18 1.70 8.50
C ARG A 71 9.65 0.44 9.16
N GLN A 72 9.13 -0.51 8.37
CA GLN A 72 8.63 -1.79 8.87
C GLN A 72 9.73 -2.87 8.88
N GLY A 73 11.00 -2.47 8.90
CA GLY A 73 12.14 -3.36 9.08
C GLY A 73 12.67 -4.00 7.79
N PHE A 74 12.32 -3.46 6.62
CA PHE A 74 12.89 -3.88 5.34
C PHE A 74 14.03 -2.98 4.87
N ASP A 75 14.54 -2.09 5.73
CA ASP A 75 15.59 -1.12 5.42
C ASP A 75 16.87 -1.77 4.85
N ASP A 76 17.24 -2.95 5.33
CA ASP A 76 18.37 -3.74 4.82
C ASP A 76 18.25 -4.07 3.34
N VAL A 77 17.04 -4.28 2.81
CA VAL A 77 16.80 -4.50 1.38
C VAL A 77 17.18 -3.25 0.60
N TYR A 78 16.72 -2.08 1.06
CA TYR A 78 17.01 -0.81 0.39
C TYR A 78 18.51 -0.49 0.43
N HIS A 79 19.18 -0.73 1.56
CA HIS A 79 20.63 -0.56 1.66
C HIS A 79 21.40 -1.51 0.74
N ARG A 80 21.02 -2.79 0.71
CA ARG A 80 21.62 -3.80 -0.17
C ARG A 80 21.48 -3.42 -1.64
N VAL A 81 20.27 -3.09 -2.08
CA VAL A 81 19.99 -2.67 -3.47
C VAL A 81 20.70 -1.36 -3.81
N ALA A 82 20.75 -0.41 -2.86
CA ALA A 82 21.48 0.85 -3.03
C ALA A 82 23.02 0.67 -3.04
N GLN A 83 23.53 -0.50 -2.67
CA GLN A 83 24.94 -0.80 -2.39
C GLN A 83 25.53 0.17 -1.34
N LEU A 84 24.82 0.34 -0.23
CA LEU A 84 25.22 1.19 0.89
C LEU A 84 25.37 0.35 2.16
N PRO A 85 26.34 0.70 3.04
CA PRO A 85 26.43 0.09 4.36
C PRO A 85 25.31 0.60 5.27
N MET A 86 24.79 -0.25 6.15
CA MET A 86 23.64 0.06 7.03
C MET A 86 23.84 1.31 7.91
N ASN A 87 25.07 1.56 8.34
CA ASN A 87 25.43 2.64 9.27
C ASN A 87 25.85 3.95 8.57
N ILE A 88 25.61 4.07 7.26
CA ILE A 88 25.95 5.29 6.52
C ILE A 88 25.18 6.50 7.09
N PRO A 89 25.81 7.68 7.25
CA PRO A 89 25.13 8.90 7.69
C PRO A 89 24.29 9.49 6.54
N MET A 90 23.24 8.78 6.12
CA MET A 90 22.35 9.16 5.04
C MET A 90 20.89 9.00 5.48
N ASN A 91 20.05 10.00 5.15
CA ASN A 91 18.63 9.91 5.47
C ASN A 91 17.91 8.85 4.61
N MET A 92 16.83 8.31 5.15
CA MET A 92 15.97 7.29 4.54
C MET A 92 15.57 7.63 3.10
N ARG A 93 15.13 8.88 2.86
CA ARG A 93 14.69 9.31 1.52
C ARG A 93 15.80 9.13 0.48
N ARG A 94 17.03 9.52 0.81
CA ARG A 94 18.18 9.37 -0.09
C ARG A 94 18.56 7.91 -0.33
N VAL A 95 18.44 7.04 0.69
CA VAL A 95 18.66 5.60 0.53
C VAL A 95 17.63 5.01 -0.43
N ILE A 96 16.33 5.30 -0.22
CA ILE A 96 15.24 4.85 -1.10
C ILE A 96 15.45 5.35 -2.53
N THR A 97 15.74 6.64 -2.73
CA THR A 97 16.00 7.20 -4.07
C THR A 97 17.18 6.53 -4.76
N LYS A 98 18.27 6.22 -4.03
CA LYS A 98 19.42 5.50 -4.60
C LYS A 98 19.08 4.06 -4.97
N ALA A 99 18.29 3.36 -4.15
CA ALA A 99 17.82 2.01 -4.45
C ALA A 99 16.98 2.02 -5.75
N ILE A 100 15.96 2.89 -5.82
CA ILE A 100 15.11 3.04 -7.02
C ILE A 100 15.92 3.40 -8.25
N HIS A 101 16.90 4.30 -8.14
CA HIS A 101 17.74 4.67 -9.29
C HIS A 101 18.59 3.49 -9.79
N ARG A 102 18.99 2.56 -8.89
CA ARG A 102 19.81 1.40 -9.26
C ARG A 102 19.00 0.24 -9.81
N SER A 103 17.80 -0.02 -9.28
CA SER A 103 17.01 -1.21 -9.63
C SER A 103 15.63 -0.90 -10.19
N SER A 104 15.32 0.34 -10.56
CA SER A 104 13.95 0.78 -10.84
C SER A 104 12.99 0.61 -9.64
N LYS A 105 11.79 1.21 -9.73
CA LYS A 105 10.75 1.07 -8.70
C LYS A 105 10.09 -0.33 -8.74
N PRO A 106 9.71 -0.88 -9.92
CA PRO A 106 9.18 -2.24 -9.99
C PRO A 106 10.13 -3.30 -9.44
N ASP A 107 11.41 -3.31 -9.79
CA ASP A 107 12.30 -4.38 -9.33
C ASP A 107 12.63 -4.24 -7.83
N LEU A 108 12.69 -3.00 -7.30
CA LEU A 108 12.79 -2.79 -5.85
C LEU A 108 11.58 -3.36 -5.10
N ALA A 109 10.37 -3.20 -5.65
CA ALA A 109 9.16 -3.77 -5.06
C ALA A 109 9.20 -5.31 -5.09
N ILE A 110 9.74 -5.91 -6.16
CA ILE A 110 9.96 -7.36 -6.26
C ILE A 110 10.96 -7.83 -5.20
N GLU A 111 12.10 -7.14 -5.04
CA GLU A 111 13.10 -7.46 -4.01
C GLU A 111 12.52 -7.43 -2.60
N VAL A 112 11.74 -6.40 -2.26
CA VAL A 112 11.07 -6.29 -0.96
C VAL A 112 10.04 -7.41 -0.77
N ALA A 113 9.27 -7.74 -1.82
CA ALA A 113 8.27 -8.82 -1.76
C ALA A 113 8.92 -10.22 -1.62
N MET A 114 10.02 -10.46 -2.34
CA MET A 114 10.80 -11.71 -2.24
C MET A 114 11.40 -11.86 -0.85
N GLU A 115 11.98 -10.79 -0.31
CA GLU A 115 12.52 -10.79 1.04
C GLU A 115 11.42 -11.02 2.10
N ALA A 116 10.24 -10.41 1.91
CA ALA A 116 9.09 -10.65 2.78
C ALA A 116 8.66 -12.12 2.74
N GLY A 117 8.63 -12.73 1.55
CA GLY A 117 8.38 -14.16 1.38
C GLY A 117 9.42 -15.04 2.11
N ARG A 118 10.70 -14.67 2.02
CA ARG A 118 11.81 -15.38 2.69
C ARG A 118 11.72 -15.28 4.22
N ARG A 119 11.35 -14.13 4.76
CA ARG A 119 11.19 -13.91 6.21
C ARG A 119 9.92 -14.52 6.78
N GLY A 120 8.96 -14.84 5.92
CA GLY A 120 7.69 -15.45 6.29
C GLY A 120 6.65 -14.44 6.78
N VAL A 121 5.47 -14.97 7.12
CA VAL A 121 4.26 -14.19 7.41
C VAL A 121 4.44 -13.21 8.57
N ASP A 122 5.31 -13.51 9.53
CA ASP A 122 5.53 -12.65 10.70
C ASP A 122 6.18 -11.32 10.36
N ALA A 123 6.98 -11.28 9.28
CA ALA A 123 7.59 -10.05 8.78
C ALA A 123 6.61 -9.12 8.04
N ILE A 124 5.41 -9.59 7.67
CA ILE A 124 4.43 -8.75 7.00
C ILE A 124 3.91 -7.68 7.98
N PRO A 125 3.94 -6.39 7.61
CA PRO A 125 3.44 -5.32 8.47
C PRO A 125 1.99 -5.53 8.90
N ALA A 126 1.69 -5.28 10.18
CA ALA A 126 0.37 -5.51 10.75
C ALA A 126 -0.76 -4.76 10.01
N LEU A 127 -0.46 -3.59 9.44
CA LEU A 127 -1.40 -2.84 8.61
C LEU A 127 -1.81 -3.63 7.37
N LEU A 128 -0.85 -4.21 6.64
CA LEU A 128 -1.12 -5.00 5.44
C LEU A 128 -1.82 -6.33 5.79
N LYS A 129 -1.46 -6.98 6.91
CA LYS A 129 -2.19 -8.14 7.42
C LYS A 129 -3.67 -7.81 7.63
N LYS A 130 -3.97 -6.71 8.34
CA LYS A 130 -5.34 -6.26 8.59
C LYS A 130 -6.08 -5.90 7.29
N MET A 131 -5.42 -5.22 6.36
CA MET A 131 -5.97 -4.91 5.03
C MET A 131 -6.35 -6.19 4.28
N PHE A 132 -5.45 -7.16 4.17
CA PHE A 132 -5.74 -8.42 3.48
C PHE A 132 -6.86 -9.21 4.16
N SER A 133 -6.90 -9.26 5.49
CA SER A 133 -8.01 -9.89 6.23
C SER A 133 -9.36 -9.27 5.88
N ARG A 134 -9.43 -7.94 5.73
CA ARG A 134 -10.65 -7.23 5.31
C ARG A 134 -11.03 -7.54 3.87
N VAL A 135 -10.07 -7.51 2.95
CA VAL A 135 -10.34 -7.87 1.55
C VAL A 135 -10.88 -9.29 1.42
N LEU A 136 -10.31 -10.24 2.19
CA LEU A 136 -10.80 -11.61 2.23
C LEU A 136 -12.20 -11.73 2.85
N TRP A 137 -12.50 -10.91 3.86
CA TRP A 137 -13.82 -10.87 4.49
C TRP A 137 -14.88 -10.29 3.53
N LEU A 138 -14.59 -9.17 2.87
CA LEU A 138 -15.44 -8.58 1.83
C LEU A 138 -15.72 -9.59 0.72
N ALA A 139 -14.67 -10.23 0.17
CA ALA A 139 -14.80 -11.19 -0.91
C ALA A 139 -15.67 -12.42 -0.60
N ARG A 140 -15.98 -12.68 0.68
CA ARG A 140 -16.87 -13.77 1.11
C ARG A 140 -18.34 -13.37 1.19
N GLY A 141 -18.70 -12.14 0.83
CA GLY A 141 -20.08 -11.64 0.88
C GLY A 141 -20.62 -11.56 2.31
N ARG A 142 -19.74 -11.29 3.29
CA ARG A 142 -20.13 -11.15 4.71
C ARG A 142 -20.30 -9.70 5.15
N ALA A 143 -20.34 -8.76 4.19
CA ALA A 143 -20.47 -7.34 4.42
C ALA A 143 -21.92 -6.84 4.53
N ASP A 144 -22.83 -7.75 4.89
CA ASP A 144 -24.26 -7.51 5.10
C ASP A 144 -24.57 -7.29 6.59
#